data_AF-A0A7L4F2X4-F1
#
_entry.id   AF-A0A7L4F2X4-F1
#
_cell.length_a   1.000
_cell.length_b   1.000
_cell.length_c   1.000
_cell.angle_alpha   90.00
_cell.angle_beta   90.00
_cell.angle_gamma   90.00
#
_symmetry.space_group_name_H-M   'P 1'
#
loop_
_entity.id
_entity.type
_entity.pdbx_description
1 polymer ?
#
loop_
_entity_poly.entity_id
_entity_poly.type
_entity_poly.pdbx_seq_one_letter_code
_entity_poly.pdbx_strand_id
1 'polypeptide(L)'
;SPQAQELKERGNRALAAGDVGAAVGHYSAAISRDPNNHVLFSNRSAAYARLGDYSRALADACRTLELRPDWAKGYSRKAAALEFLQRLEEAKATYEEGLARDPGNEQLLQGLRGVEARLAERKLLNPFSAPDLLARLEADPRTRALLGDPEYRRLLETLRSDPGQLG
;
A
#
# COMPACT_ATOMS: atom_id res chain seq x y z
N SER A 1 10.03 -11.27 -25.90
CA SER A 1 9.93 -11.74 -27.32
C SER A 1 9.07 -10.78 -28.15
N PRO A 2 9.14 -10.77 -29.50
CA PRO A 2 8.28 -9.92 -30.34
C PRO A 2 6.78 -10.14 -30.06
N GLN A 3 6.38 -11.39 -29.84
CA GLN A 3 5.01 -11.75 -29.47
C GLN A 3 4.59 -11.15 -28.12
N ALA A 4 5.46 -11.19 -27.10
CA ALA A 4 5.18 -10.59 -25.79
C ALA A 4 5.01 -9.06 -25.90
N GLN A 5 5.84 -8.42 -26.72
CA GLN A 5 5.74 -6.98 -26.98
C GLN A 5 4.42 -6.63 -27.65
N GLU A 6 4.00 -7.39 -28.67
CA GLU A 6 2.71 -7.14 -29.33
C GLU A 6 1.53 -7.28 -28.37
N LEU A 7 1.53 -8.32 -27.54
CA LEU A 7 0.51 -8.53 -26.50
C LEU A 7 0.50 -7.39 -25.48
N LYS A 8 1.67 -6.93 -25.05
CA LYS A 8 1.78 -5.73 -24.19
C LYS A 8 1.15 -4.50 -24.85
N GLU A 9 1.42 -4.25 -26.13
CA GLU A 9 0.83 -3.10 -26.82
C GLU A 9 -0.68 -3.23 -27.00
N ARG A 10 -1.21 -4.44 -27.22
CA ARG A 10 -2.65 -4.70 -27.18
C ARG A 10 -3.24 -4.38 -25.80
N GLY A 11 -2.56 -4.78 -24.73
CA GLY A 11 -2.96 -4.44 -23.36
C GLY A 11 -2.96 -2.93 -23.10
N ASN A 12 -1.93 -2.21 -23.56
CA ASN A 12 -1.84 -0.76 -23.46
C ASN A 12 -3.00 -0.06 -24.20
N ARG A 13 -3.32 -0.51 -25.42
CA ARG A 13 -4.45 0.03 -26.19
C ARG A 13 -5.79 -0.24 -25.51
N ALA A 14 -5.99 -1.44 -24.98
CA ALA A 14 -7.20 -1.77 -24.22
C ALA A 14 -7.35 -0.87 -22.98
N LEU A 15 -6.27 -0.64 -22.22
CA LEU A 15 -6.30 0.31 -21.08
C LEU A 15 -6.66 1.73 -21.52
N ALA A 16 -6.10 2.20 -22.63
CA ALA A 16 -6.38 3.53 -23.17
C ALA A 16 -7.84 3.66 -23.64
N ALA A 17 -8.42 2.58 -24.17
CA ALA A 17 -9.83 2.50 -24.55
C ALA A 17 -10.79 2.31 -23.36
N GLY A 18 -10.26 2.15 -22.14
CA GLY A 18 -11.08 1.91 -20.94
C GLY A 18 -11.50 0.45 -20.74
N ASP A 19 -11.15 -0.46 -21.65
CA ASP A 19 -11.38 -1.90 -21.49
C ASP A 19 -10.28 -2.52 -20.62
N VAL A 20 -10.43 -2.32 -19.31
CA VAL A 20 -9.46 -2.78 -18.32
C VAL A 20 -9.41 -4.31 -18.23
N GLY A 21 -10.54 -5.00 -18.48
CA GLY A 21 -10.61 -6.46 -18.49
C GLY A 21 -9.78 -7.07 -19.63
N ALA A 22 -9.95 -6.57 -20.86
CA ALA A 22 -9.13 -7.01 -21.99
C ALA A 22 -7.64 -6.69 -21.78
N ALA A 23 -7.33 -5.55 -21.16
CA ALA A 23 -5.95 -5.22 -20.82
C ALA A 23 -5.29 -6.26 -19.91
N VAL A 24 -5.97 -6.68 -18.83
CA VAL A 24 -5.49 -7.74 -17.94
C VAL A 24 -5.25 -9.05 -18.71
N GLY A 25 -6.17 -9.41 -19.61
CA GLY A 25 -6.02 -10.60 -20.46
C GLY A 25 -4.78 -10.53 -21.35
N HIS A 26 -4.58 -9.40 -22.04
CA HIS A 26 -3.41 -9.18 -22.90
C HIS A 26 -2.09 -9.16 -22.13
N TYR A 27 -2.01 -8.50 -20.97
CA TYR A 27 -0.81 -8.53 -20.15
C TYR A 27 -0.52 -9.92 -19.59
N SER A 28 -1.55 -10.68 -19.21
CA SER A 28 -1.38 -12.06 -18.75
C SER A 28 -0.81 -12.96 -19.84
N ALA A 29 -1.35 -12.85 -21.07
CA ALA A 29 -0.80 -13.54 -22.22
C ALA A 29 0.65 -13.10 -22.51
N ALA A 30 0.97 -11.81 -22.39
CA ALA A 30 2.33 -11.30 -22.56
C ALA A 30 3.29 -11.90 -21.51
N ILE A 31 2.88 -11.99 -20.24
CA ILE A 31 3.66 -12.58 -19.14
C ILE A 31 3.96 -14.05 -19.41
N SER A 32 2.98 -14.82 -19.92
CA SER A 32 3.23 -16.22 -20.32
C SER A 32 4.28 -16.36 -21.42
N ARG A 33 4.51 -15.31 -22.23
CA ARG A 33 5.54 -15.29 -23.28
C ARG A 33 6.88 -14.71 -22.81
N ASP A 34 6.88 -13.93 -21.73
CA ASP A 34 8.06 -13.25 -21.19
C ASP A 34 7.92 -13.04 -19.66
N PRO A 35 8.10 -14.12 -18.86
CA PRO A 35 7.80 -14.11 -17.43
C PRO A 35 8.83 -13.35 -16.58
N ASN A 36 9.93 -12.89 -17.19
CA ASN A 36 10.99 -12.13 -16.51
C ASN A 36 10.88 -10.62 -16.79
N ASN A 37 9.84 -10.18 -17.50
CA ASN A 37 9.64 -8.79 -17.83
C ASN A 37 8.83 -8.06 -16.76
N HIS A 38 9.53 -7.41 -15.84
CA HIS A 38 8.97 -6.64 -14.73
C HIS A 38 7.94 -5.57 -15.16
N VAL A 39 8.07 -5.02 -16.38
CA VAL A 39 7.13 -4.01 -16.93
C VAL A 39 5.74 -4.60 -17.15
N LEU A 40 5.65 -5.87 -17.55
CA LEU A 40 4.36 -6.53 -17.78
C LEU A 40 3.58 -6.69 -16.49
N PHE A 41 4.25 -7.10 -15.41
CA PHE A 41 3.68 -7.16 -14.08
C PHE A 41 3.26 -5.77 -13.58
N SER A 42 4.08 -4.73 -13.80
CA SER A 42 3.74 -3.36 -13.40
C SER A 42 2.52 -2.80 -14.13
N ASN A 43 2.37 -3.14 -15.41
CA ASN A 43 1.22 -2.75 -16.20
C ASN A 43 -0.05 -3.51 -15.79
N ARG A 44 0.06 -4.82 -15.52
CA ARG A 44 -1.07 -5.63 -15.05
C ARG A 44 -1.47 -5.26 -13.62
N SER A 45 -0.52 -4.92 -12.75
CA SER A 45 -0.76 -4.32 -11.44
C SER A 45 -1.63 -3.06 -11.54
N ALA A 46 -1.27 -2.14 -12.45
CA ALA A 46 -2.06 -0.93 -12.69
C ALA A 46 -3.48 -1.25 -13.20
N ALA A 47 -3.61 -2.24 -14.08
CA ALA A 47 -4.90 -2.68 -14.58
C ALA A 47 -5.78 -3.29 -13.46
N TYR A 48 -5.21 -4.14 -12.60
CA TYR A 48 -5.92 -4.68 -11.44
C TYR A 48 -6.35 -3.59 -10.46
N ALA A 49 -5.49 -2.59 -10.19
CA ALA A 49 -5.85 -1.45 -9.36
C ALA A 49 -7.03 -0.64 -9.95
N ARG A 50 -7.08 -0.47 -11.28
CA ARG A 50 -8.22 0.17 -11.96
C ARG A 50 -9.52 -0.63 -11.87
N LEU A 51 -9.43 -1.96 -11.69
CA LEU A 51 -10.58 -2.82 -11.43
C LEU A 51 -10.98 -2.89 -9.94
N GLY A 52 -10.25 -2.21 -9.06
CA GLY A 52 -10.44 -2.33 -7.61
C GLY A 52 -9.88 -3.60 -6.99
N ASP A 53 -9.17 -4.44 -7.76
CA ASP A 53 -8.54 -5.66 -7.26
C ASP A 53 -7.14 -5.37 -6.73
N TYR A 54 -7.09 -4.73 -5.56
CA TYR A 54 -5.84 -4.27 -4.98
C TYR A 54 -4.95 -5.42 -4.48
N SER A 55 -5.54 -6.57 -4.13
CA SER A 55 -4.80 -7.77 -3.74
C SER A 55 -3.98 -8.34 -4.90
N ARG A 56 -4.58 -8.48 -6.10
CA ARG A 56 -3.82 -8.90 -7.29
C ARG A 56 -2.87 -7.80 -7.77
N ALA A 57 -3.25 -6.52 -7.63
CA ALA A 57 -2.36 -5.41 -7.95
C ALA A 57 -1.08 -5.44 -7.09
N LEU A 58 -1.21 -5.73 -5.80
CA LEU A 58 -0.10 -5.87 -4.87
C LEU A 58 0.80 -7.05 -5.24
N ALA A 59 0.22 -8.22 -5.52
CA ALA A 59 0.98 -9.40 -5.93
C ALA A 59 1.85 -9.14 -7.16
N ASP A 60 1.28 -8.51 -8.20
CA ASP A 60 2.03 -8.15 -9.40
C ASP A 60 3.10 -7.07 -9.11
N ALA A 61 2.83 -6.10 -8.24
CA ALA A 61 3.81 -5.08 -7.87
C ALA A 61 5.00 -5.67 -7.09
N CYS A 62 4.76 -6.64 -6.20
CA CYS A 62 5.82 -7.40 -5.55
C CYS A 62 6.66 -8.15 -6.59
N ARG A 63 6.01 -8.82 -7.55
CA ARG A 63 6.71 -9.52 -8.62
C ARG A 63 7.55 -8.58 -9.50
N THR A 64 7.08 -7.35 -9.74
CA THR A 64 7.88 -6.31 -10.41
C THR A 64 9.17 -6.03 -9.64
N LEU A 65 9.12 -5.88 -8.32
CA LEU A 65 10.27 -5.57 -7.48
C LEU A 65 11.21 -6.77 -7.27
N GLU A 66 10.70 -8.00 -7.25
CA GLU A 66 11.53 -9.21 -7.30
C GLU A 66 12.40 -9.26 -8.56
N LEU A 67 11.83 -8.86 -9.70
CA LEU A 67 12.53 -8.86 -10.99
C LEU A 67 13.41 -7.62 -11.21
N ARG A 68 13.02 -6.47 -10.65
CA ARG A 68 13.73 -5.19 -10.80
C ARG A 68 13.64 -4.34 -9.52
N PRO A 69 14.52 -4.61 -8.53
CA PRO A 69 14.43 -4.01 -7.19
C PRO A 69 14.87 -2.55 -7.11
N ASP A 70 15.47 -1.99 -8.16
CA ASP A 70 15.93 -0.60 -8.27
C ASP A 70 14.97 0.29 -9.07
N TRP A 71 13.80 -0.23 -9.48
CA TRP A 71 12.88 0.54 -10.30
C TRP A 71 11.81 1.26 -9.46
N ALA A 72 11.93 2.58 -9.37
CA ALA A 72 11.02 3.44 -8.59
C ALA A 72 9.52 3.22 -8.91
N LYS A 73 9.18 2.92 -10.17
CA LYS A 73 7.79 2.65 -10.55
C LYS A 73 7.24 1.37 -9.89
N GLY A 74 8.07 0.38 -9.61
CA GLY A 74 7.68 -0.82 -8.86
C GLY A 74 7.24 -0.49 -7.44
N TYR A 75 8.02 0.34 -6.73
CA TYR A 75 7.68 0.84 -5.40
C TYR A 75 6.39 1.66 -5.42
N SER A 76 6.23 2.56 -6.40
CA SER A 76 5.00 3.33 -6.58
C SER A 76 3.76 2.43 -6.75
N ARG A 77 3.87 1.32 -7.51
CA ARG A 77 2.77 0.36 -7.69
C ARG A 77 2.44 -0.40 -6.41
N LYS A 78 3.47 -0.88 -5.70
CA LYS A 78 3.29 -1.65 -4.46
C LYS A 78 2.67 -0.77 -3.37
N ALA A 79 3.20 0.44 -3.18
CA ALA A 79 2.69 1.38 -2.19
C ALA A 79 1.24 1.79 -2.50
N ALA A 80 0.91 2.14 -3.74
CA ALA A 80 -0.46 2.48 -4.11
C ALA A 80 -1.44 1.33 -3.83
N ALA A 81 -1.08 0.08 -4.14
CA ALA A 81 -1.92 -1.07 -3.83
C ALA A 81 -2.13 -1.24 -2.31
N LEU A 82 -1.09 -1.04 -1.51
CA LEU A 82 -1.16 -1.07 -0.04
C LEU A 82 -2.05 0.06 0.51
N GLU A 83 -1.98 1.25 -0.06
CA GLU A 83 -2.83 2.38 0.33
C GLU A 83 -4.32 2.10 0.17
N PHE A 84 -4.71 1.49 -0.97
CA PHE A 84 -6.10 1.12 -1.20
C PHE A 84 -6.56 -0.02 -0.28
N LEU A 85 -5.66 -0.93 0.09
CA LEU A 85 -5.89 -1.96 1.10
C LEU A 85 -5.87 -1.43 2.55
N GLN A 86 -5.77 -0.12 2.76
CA GLN A 86 -5.62 0.54 4.08
C GLN A 86 -4.39 0.08 4.89
N ARG A 87 -3.38 -0.50 4.23
CA ARG A 87 -2.11 -0.93 4.83
C ARG A 87 -1.10 0.21 4.79
N LEU A 88 -1.46 1.33 5.42
CA LEU A 88 -0.76 2.61 5.28
C LEU A 88 0.69 2.59 5.78
N GLU A 89 0.97 1.92 6.90
CA GLU A 89 2.35 1.81 7.40
C GLU A 89 3.25 1.03 6.44
N GLU A 90 2.73 -0.02 5.82
CA GLU A 90 3.47 -0.78 4.81
C GLU A 90 3.65 0.02 3.51
N ALA A 91 2.67 0.85 3.14
CA ALA A 91 2.80 1.77 2.03
C ALA A 91 3.90 2.81 2.28
N LYS A 92 3.93 3.39 3.49
CA LYS A 92 4.99 4.32 3.94
C LYS A 92 6.37 3.68 3.82
N ALA A 93 6.56 2.51 4.44
CA ALA A 93 7.82 1.78 4.39
C ALA A 93 8.24 1.44 2.94
N THR A 94 7.28 1.12 2.08
CA THR A 94 7.55 0.85 0.65
C THR A 94 8.03 2.11 -0.09
N TYR A 95 7.46 3.29 0.19
CA TYR A 95 7.94 4.55 -0.38
C TYR A 95 9.35 4.89 0.10
N GLU A 96 9.62 4.76 1.41
CA GLU A 96 10.94 4.99 2.00
C GLU A 96 12.00 4.04 1.41
N GLU A 97 11.65 2.77 1.22
CA GLU A 97 12.53 1.79 0.58
C GLU A 97 12.88 2.19 -0.87
N GLY A 98 11.90 2.67 -1.62
CA GLY A 98 12.11 3.17 -2.98
C GLY A 98 12.98 4.44 -3.00
N LEU A 99 12.75 5.36 -2.08
CA LEU A 99 13.53 6.61 -1.95
C LEU A 99 14.95 6.37 -1.48
N ALA A 100 15.21 5.32 -0.71
CA ALA A 100 16.58 4.92 -0.36
C ALA A 100 17.42 4.55 -1.61
N ARG A 101 16.76 4.17 -2.71
CA ARG A 101 17.39 3.82 -4.00
C ARG A 101 17.38 4.97 -4.99
N ASP A 102 16.32 5.78 -4.99
CA ASP A 102 16.17 6.97 -5.84
C ASP A 102 15.65 8.15 -4.99
N PRO A 103 16.53 8.84 -4.23
CA PRO A 103 16.13 9.88 -3.28
C PRO A 103 15.42 11.08 -3.90
N GLY A 104 15.67 11.33 -5.19
CA GLY A 104 15.10 12.45 -5.93
C GLY A 104 13.76 12.14 -6.61
N ASN A 105 13.22 10.93 -6.42
CA ASN A 105 12.02 10.53 -7.13
C ASN A 105 10.77 11.28 -6.67
N GLU A 106 10.31 12.26 -7.46
CA GLU A 106 9.17 13.11 -7.13
C GLU A 106 7.87 12.32 -6.87
N GLN A 107 7.64 11.25 -7.64
CA GLN A 107 6.44 10.43 -7.49
C GLN A 107 6.42 9.68 -6.15
N LEU A 108 7.57 9.17 -5.71
CA LEU A 108 7.69 8.50 -4.42
C LEU A 108 7.61 9.51 -3.26
N LEU A 109 8.26 10.67 -3.39
CA LEU A 109 8.17 11.75 -2.39
C LEU A 109 6.72 12.23 -2.22
N GLN A 110 5.98 12.41 -3.33
CA GLN A 110 4.58 12.80 -3.27
C GLN A 110 3.72 11.72 -2.61
N GLY A 111 3.94 10.45 -2.96
CA GLY A 111 3.24 9.32 -2.36
C GLY A 111 3.48 9.21 -0.86
N LEU A 112 4.74 9.32 -0.43
CA LEU A 112 5.14 9.31 0.98
C LEU A 112 4.42 10.40 1.77
N ARG A 113 4.46 11.65 1.29
CA ARG A 113 3.76 12.78 1.95
C ARG A 113 2.25 12.53 2.06
N GLY A 114 1.64 11.93 1.04
CA GLY A 114 0.22 11.60 1.05
C GLY A 114 -0.13 10.57 2.13
N VAL A 115 0.66 9.50 2.23
CA VAL A 115 0.49 8.47 3.26
C VAL A 115 0.74 9.02 4.65
N GLU A 116 1.79 9.82 4.84
CA GLU A 116 2.11 10.44 6.13
C GLU A 116 1.00 11.38 6.61
N ALA A 117 0.41 12.16 5.71
CA ALA A 117 -0.73 13.02 6.04
C ALA A 117 -1.93 12.20 6.53
N ARG A 118 -2.26 11.09 5.85
CA ARG A 118 -3.35 10.19 6.25
C ARG A 118 -3.08 9.50 7.59
N LEU A 119 -1.84 9.07 7.83
CA LEU A 119 -1.43 8.49 9.12
C LEU A 119 -1.50 9.51 10.25
N ALA A 120 -1.06 10.75 10.00
CA ALA A 120 -1.14 11.84 10.97
C ALA A 120 -2.60 12.20 11.29
N GLU A 121 -3.47 12.28 10.29
CA GLU A 121 -4.91 12.48 10.46
C GLU A 121 -5.54 11.34 11.29
N ARG A 122 -5.24 10.07 10.97
CA ARG A 122 -5.70 8.92 11.75
C ARG A 122 -5.28 8.99 13.21
N LYS A 123 -4.04 9.40 13.47
CA LYS A 123 -3.52 9.58 14.83
C LYS A 123 -4.21 10.74 15.56
N LEU A 124 -4.46 11.86 14.89
CA LEU A 124 -5.15 13.01 15.45
C LEU A 124 -6.60 12.69 15.82
N LEU A 125 -7.29 11.91 14.98
CA LEU A 125 -8.69 11.51 15.21
C LEU A 125 -8.82 10.37 16.23
N ASN A 126 -7.71 9.73 16.64
CA ASN A 126 -7.74 8.66 17.60
C ASN A 126 -7.85 9.20 19.04
N PRO A 127 -8.96 8.99 19.77
CA PRO A 127 -9.10 9.47 21.15
C PRO A 127 -8.09 8.83 22.11
N PHE A 128 -7.60 7.63 21.79
CA PHE A 128 -6.58 6.93 22.57
C PHE A 128 -5.15 7.46 22.30
N SER A 129 -4.99 8.38 21.36
CA SER A 129 -3.74 9.11 21.12
C SER A 129 -3.67 10.46 21.85
N ALA A 130 -4.70 10.83 22.61
CA ALA A 130 -4.73 12.09 23.36
C ALA A 130 -3.59 12.16 24.40
N PRO A 131 -2.82 13.26 24.47
CA PRO A 131 -1.70 13.39 25.41
C PRO A 131 -2.10 13.24 26.89
N ASP A 132 -3.33 13.61 27.23
CA ASP A 132 -3.90 13.59 28.57
C ASP A 132 -4.70 12.32 28.90
N LEU A 133 -4.73 11.33 27.98
CA LEU A 133 -5.53 10.11 28.15
C LEU A 133 -5.24 9.42 29.48
N LEU A 134 -3.97 9.17 29.80
CA LEU A 134 -3.59 8.45 31.02
C LEU A 134 -4.05 9.19 32.28
N ALA A 135 -3.85 10.52 32.32
CA ALA A 135 -4.30 11.33 33.45
C ALA A 135 -5.83 11.27 33.64
N ARG A 136 -6.60 11.27 32.53
CA ARG A 136 -8.06 11.11 32.57
C ARG A 136 -8.48 9.73 33.07
N LEU A 137 -7.80 8.67 32.64
CA LEU A 137 -8.07 7.30 33.09
C LEU A 137 -7.71 7.09 34.57
N GLU A 138 -6.65 7.74 35.06
CA GLU A 138 -6.26 7.71 36.47
C GLU A 138 -7.23 8.50 37.37
N ALA A 139 -7.80 9.59 36.86
CA ALA A 139 -8.74 10.43 37.62
C ALA A 139 -10.12 9.78 37.83
N ASP A 140 -10.56 8.89 36.93
CA ASP A 140 -11.83 8.19 37.04
C ASP A 140 -11.68 6.85 37.81
N PRO A 141 -12.36 6.67 38.96
CA PRO A 141 -12.25 5.46 39.77
C PRO A 141 -12.54 4.15 39.01
N ARG A 142 -13.41 4.19 37.99
CA ARG A 142 -13.82 3.02 37.20
C ARG A 142 -12.69 2.53 36.30
N THR A 143 -11.99 3.45 35.64
CA THR A 143 -10.88 3.13 34.74
C THR A 143 -9.55 2.98 35.49
N ARG A 144 -9.36 3.72 36.59
CA ARG A 144 -8.15 3.62 37.42
C ARG A 144 -7.92 2.21 37.95
N ALA A 145 -8.98 1.50 38.35
CA ALA A 145 -8.88 0.12 38.81
C ALA A 145 -8.36 -0.82 37.70
N LEU A 146 -8.74 -0.56 36.44
CA LEU A 146 -8.34 -1.34 35.28
C LEU A 146 -6.88 -1.06 34.88
N LEU A 147 -6.33 0.11 35.19
CA LEU A 147 -4.92 0.43 34.89
C LEU A 147 -3.93 -0.45 35.65
N GLY A 148 -4.35 -1.20 36.68
CA GLY A 148 -3.51 -2.21 37.33
C GLY A 148 -3.35 -3.49 36.51
N ASP A 149 -4.24 -3.74 35.53
CA ASP A 149 -4.26 -4.91 34.68
C ASP A 149 -3.32 -4.74 33.47
N PRO A 150 -2.29 -5.60 33.31
CA PRO A 150 -1.40 -5.59 32.16
C PRO A 150 -2.12 -5.74 30.81
N GLU A 151 -3.18 -6.54 30.74
CA GLU A 151 -3.93 -6.76 29.50
C GLU A 151 -4.72 -5.50 29.10
N TYR A 152 -5.28 -4.80 30.07
CA TYR A 152 -5.93 -3.51 29.83
C TYR A 152 -4.93 -2.46 29.33
N ARG A 153 -3.71 -2.41 29.88
CA ARG A 153 -2.67 -1.51 29.37
C ARG A 153 -2.26 -1.85 27.94
N ARG A 154 -2.08 -3.13 27.65
CA ARG A 154 -1.75 -3.59 26.29
C ARG A 154 -2.86 -3.22 25.30
N LEU A 155 -4.12 -3.38 25.71
CA LEU A 155 -5.27 -2.94 24.93
C LEU A 155 -5.22 -1.43 24.63
N LEU A 156 -4.92 -0.59 25.61
CA LEU A 156 -4.75 0.86 25.41
C LEU A 156 -3.61 1.18 24.44
N GLU A 157 -2.49 0.46 24.52
CA GLU A 157 -1.37 0.63 23.59
C GLU A 157 -1.75 0.23 22.16
N THR A 158 -2.45 -0.89 21.99
CA THR A 158 -3.01 -1.31 20.69
C THR A 158 -3.98 -0.27 20.16
N LEU A 159 -4.92 0.21 20.97
CA LEU A 159 -5.88 1.23 20.57
C LEU A 159 -5.20 2.56 20.20
N ARG A 160 -4.10 2.90 20.87
CA ARG A 160 -3.31 4.09 20.57
C ARG A 160 -2.60 4.00 19.21
N SER A 161 -2.07 2.84 18.84
CA SER A 161 -1.37 2.65 17.56
C SER A 161 -2.32 2.31 16.41
N ASP A 162 -3.33 1.49 16.66
CA ASP A 162 -4.26 0.97 15.68
C ASP A 162 -5.67 0.80 16.25
N PRO A 163 -6.47 1.88 16.29
CA PRO A 163 -7.82 1.85 16.88
C PRO A 163 -8.79 0.93 16.13
N GLY A 164 -8.45 0.47 14.92
CA GLY A 164 -9.25 -0.45 14.12
C GLY A 164 -9.11 -1.93 14.48
N GLN A 165 -8.16 -2.32 15.35
CA GLN A 165 -7.91 -3.74 15.68
C GLN A 165 -8.96 -4.39 16.59
N LEU A 166 -10.00 -3.68 17.02
CA LEU A 166 -11.04 -4.22 17.90
C LEU A 166 -12.34 -4.63 17.18
N GLY A 167 -12.35 -4.70 15.86
CA GLY A 167 -13.52 -5.09 15.05
C GLY A 167 -13.17 -6.00 13.89
#